data_AF-A0A7G8BNZ1-F1
#
_entry.id   AF-A0A7G8BNZ1-F1
#
_cell.length_a   1.000
_cell.length_b   1.000
_cell.length_c   1.000
_cell.angle_alpha   90.00
_cell.angle_beta   90.00
_cell.angle_gamma   90.00
#
_symmetry.space_group_name_H-M   'P 1'
#
loop_
_entity.id
_entity.type
_entity.pdbx_description
1 polymer ?
#
loop_
_entity_poly.entity_id
_entity_poly.type
_entity_poly.pdbx_seq_one_letter_code
_entity_poly.pdbx_strand_id
1 'polypeptide(L)'
;MPTLFTGLKFAIRQMLRRPAISIVAILSLSLGISSAISVLSLLEHIVLHPYPYRNADRIVELTYREKLEIEYTPAIFREQIRQLRQAKSIEELIEMDEHPEAETTSGVPQDVDVLFMSGNAFQFFGVPAFLGRIFLPSDAPDNLTPQPVVVLSYQYWQKRSNLARRRSGSSGQTGDSKSCIC
;
A
#
# COMPACT_ATOMS: atom_id res chain seq x y z
N MET A 1 -54.25 4.93 14.83
CA MET A 1 -52.93 5.55 15.02
C MET A 1 -52.76 6.87 14.24
N PRO A 2 -53.57 7.93 14.47
CA PRO A 2 -53.38 9.24 13.80
C PRO A 2 -52.47 10.21 14.57
N THR A 3 -52.06 9.88 15.80
CA THR A 3 -51.37 10.81 16.72
C THR A 3 -49.93 11.12 16.32
N LEU A 4 -49.19 10.17 15.74
CA LEU A 4 -47.80 10.37 15.30
C LEU A 4 -47.70 11.38 14.15
N PHE A 5 -48.61 11.30 13.18
CA PHE A 5 -48.62 12.18 12.01
C PHE A 5 -48.96 13.63 12.39
N THR A 6 -49.92 13.81 13.30
CA THR A 6 -50.30 15.11 13.83
C THR A 6 -49.16 15.72 14.66
N GLY A 7 -48.47 14.89 15.47
CA GLY A 7 -47.28 15.29 16.23
C GLY A 7 -46.13 15.75 15.33
N LEU A 8 -45.81 14.99 14.27
CA LEU A 8 -44.76 15.35 13.31
C LEU A 8 -45.08 16.66 12.56
N LYS A 9 -46.33 16.82 12.10
CA LYS A 9 -46.77 18.04 11.41
C LYS A 9 -46.72 19.27 12.33
N PHE A 10 -47.03 19.09 13.62
CA PHE A 10 -46.94 20.14 14.62
C PHE A 10 -45.47 20.53 14.90
N ALA A 11 -44.58 19.54 15.06
CA ALA A 11 -43.15 19.77 15.27
C ALA A 11 -42.50 20.54 14.11
N ILE A 12 -42.77 20.16 12.86
CA ILE A 12 -42.27 20.86 11.67
C ILE A 12 -42.77 22.30 11.62
N ARG A 13 -44.06 22.53 11.89
CA ARG A 13 -44.63 23.89 11.92
C ARG A 13 -44.00 24.75 13.01
N GLN A 14 -43.66 24.15 14.15
CA GLN A 14 -43.00 24.84 15.25
C GLN A 14 -41.54 25.18 14.92
N MET A 15 -40.85 24.29 14.21
CA MET A 15 -39.49 24.48 13.71
C MET A 15 -39.41 25.64 12.68
N LEU A 16 -40.38 25.72 11.77
CA LEU A 16 -40.50 26.81 10.79
C LEU A 16 -40.89 28.16 11.42
N ARG A 17 -41.47 28.16 12.63
CA ARG A 17 -41.90 29.39 13.32
C ARG A 17 -40.75 30.14 14.01
N ARG A 18 -39.65 29.45 14.34
CA ARG A 18 -38.45 30.02 14.97
C ARG A 18 -37.17 29.51 14.28
N PRO A 19 -36.95 29.91 13.02
CA PRO A 19 -35.93 29.30 12.16
C PRO A 19 -34.51 29.42 12.71
N ALA A 20 -34.16 30.51 13.38
CA ALA A 20 -32.80 30.73 13.89
C ALA A 20 -32.35 29.63 14.89
N ILE A 21 -33.20 29.28 15.86
CA ILE A 21 -32.89 28.26 16.87
C ILE A 21 -32.80 26.87 16.21
N SER A 22 -33.73 26.59 15.30
CA SER A 22 -33.76 25.31 14.58
C SER A 22 -32.55 25.12 13.68
N ILE A 23 -32.10 26.16 12.99
CA ILE A 23 -30.89 26.11 12.16
C ILE A 23 -29.66 25.78 13.01
N VAL A 24 -29.47 26.45 14.15
CA VAL A 24 -28.34 26.18 15.04
C VAL A 24 -28.39 24.73 15.57
N ALA A 25 -29.57 24.25 15.97
CA ALA A 25 -29.74 22.87 16.44
C ALA A 25 -29.43 21.84 15.34
N ILE A 26 -29.93 22.05 14.12
CA ILE A 26 -29.68 21.16 12.97
C ILE A 26 -28.19 21.16 12.59
N LEU A 27 -27.55 22.33 12.54
CA LEU A 27 -26.13 22.45 12.22
C LEU A 27 -25.26 21.76 13.27
N SER A 28 -25.55 21.97 14.56
CA SER A 28 -24.84 21.30 15.66
C SER A 28 -24.99 19.78 15.59
N LEU A 29 -26.22 19.30 15.37
CA LEU A 29 -26.49 17.86 15.21
C LEU A 29 -25.79 17.28 13.97
N SER A 30 -25.84 18.00 12.85
CA SER A 30 -25.19 17.57 11.61
C SER A 30 -23.67 17.51 11.75
N LEU A 31 -23.06 18.50 12.42
CA LEU A 31 -21.62 18.51 12.71
C LEU A 31 -21.21 17.32 13.58
N GLY A 32 -22.00 17.01 14.62
CA GLY A 32 -21.74 15.85 15.48
C GLY A 32 -21.81 14.52 14.70
N ILE A 33 -22.86 14.34 13.89
CA ILE A 33 -23.05 13.13 13.09
C ILE A 33 -21.96 13.00 12.02
N SER A 34 -21.63 14.08 11.30
CA SER A 34 -20.61 14.08 10.25
C SER A 34 -19.21 13.79 10.80
N SER A 35 -18.88 14.25 12.01
CA SER A 35 -17.60 13.93 12.67
C SER A 35 -17.44 12.42 12.89
N ALA A 36 -18.46 11.78 13.46
CA ALA A 36 -18.46 10.33 13.68
C ALA A 36 -18.40 9.55 12.35
N ILE A 37 -19.18 9.95 11.34
CA ILE A 37 -19.17 9.32 10.02
C ILE A 37 -17.81 9.49 9.32
N SER A 38 -17.18 10.65 9.42
CA SER A 38 -15.89 10.92 8.76
C SER A 38 -14.78 10.01 9.29
N VAL A 39 -14.72 9.83 10.62
CA VAL A 39 -13.74 8.93 11.24
C VAL A 39 -14.01 7.47 10.84
N LEU A 40 -15.27 7.04 10.88
CA LEU A 40 -15.62 5.67 10.51
C LEU A 40 -15.34 5.39 9.02
N SER A 41 -15.63 6.35 8.14
CA SER A 41 -15.37 6.22 6.70
C SER A 41 -13.88 6.11 6.38
N LEU A 42 -13.03 6.86 7.09
CA LEU A 42 -11.58 6.74 6.95
C LEU A 42 -11.09 5.38 7.46
N LEU A 43 -11.59 4.93 8.60
CA LEU A 43 -11.26 3.61 9.14
C LEU A 43 -11.70 2.49 8.19
N GLU A 44 -12.89 2.61 7.61
CA GLU A 44 -13.39 1.62 6.64
C GLU A 44 -12.52 1.58 5.38
N HIS A 45 -12.11 2.74 4.85
CA HIS A 45 -11.21 2.77 3.69
C HIS A 45 -9.80 2.24 3.98
N ILE A 46 -9.27 2.47 5.19
CA ILE A 46 -7.91 2.04 5.55
C ILE A 46 -7.88 0.57 5.97
N VAL A 47 -8.91 0.09 6.68
CA VAL A 47 -8.90 -1.21 7.35
C VAL A 47 -9.76 -2.25 6.61
N LEU A 48 -10.89 -1.86 6.01
CA LEU A 48 -11.91 -2.79 5.50
C LEU A 48 -11.92 -2.96 3.98
N HIS A 49 -11.11 -2.19 3.24
CA HIS A 49 -10.78 -2.51 1.86
C HIS A 49 -9.44 -3.22 1.85
N PRO A 50 -9.41 -4.57 2.00
CA PRO A 50 -8.17 -5.31 1.90
C PRO A 50 -7.53 -4.94 0.57
N TYR A 51 -6.23 -4.67 0.61
CA TYR A 51 -5.41 -4.37 -0.56
C TYR A 51 -5.88 -5.21 -1.75
N PRO A 52 -6.01 -4.64 -2.97
CA PRO A 52 -6.60 -5.30 -4.14
C PRO A 52 -5.65 -6.37 -4.72
N TYR A 53 -5.18 -7.27 -3.87
CA TYR A 53 -4.37 -8.42 -4.22
C TYR A 53 -5.28 -9.56 -4.65
N ARG A 54 -4.80 -10.31 -5.62
CA ARG A 54 -5.43 -11.55 -6.04
C ARG A 54 -5.43 -12.54 -4.88
N ASN A 55 -6.59 -13.13 -4.58
CA ASN A 55 -6.77 -14.12 -3.51
C ASN A 55 -6.31 -13.62 -2.12
N ALA A 56 -6.57 -12.34 -1.79
CA ALA A 56 -6.18 -11.74 -0.51
C ALA A 56 -6.65 -12.53 0.73
N ASP A 57 -7.75 -13.28 0.63
CA ASP A 57 -8.28 -14.18 1.67
C ASP A 57 -7.38 -15.40 1.96
N ARG A 58 -6.40 -15.67 1.09
CA ARG A 58 -5.51 -16.85 1.16
C ARG A 58 -4.04 -16.49 1.36
N ILE A 59 -3.72 -15.20 1.46
CA ILE A 59 -2.36 -14.73 1.71
C ILE A 59 -2.11 -14.81 3.21
N VAL A 60 -1.05 -15.52 3.60
CA VAL A 60 -0.63 -15.65 5.00
C VAL A 60 0.85 -15.30 5.09
N GLU A 61 1.17 -14.40 6.01
CA GLU A 61 2.55 -14.07 6.33
C GLU A 61 3.09 -15.07 7.36
N LEU A 62 4.19 -15.73 7.03
CA LEU A 62 4.88 -16.64 7.94
C LEU A 62 5.82 -15.83 8.84
N THR A 63 5.37 -15.54 10.05
CA THR A 63 6.20 -14.90 11.08
C THR A 63 6.65 -15.95 12.11
N TYR A 64 7.96 -16.03 12.38
CA TYR A 64 8.47 -16.84 13.48
C TYR A 64 8.56 -15.96 14.73
N ARG A 65 7.77 -16.28 15.75
CA ARG A 65 7.83 -15.59 17.04
C ARG A 65 8.54 -16.49 18.03
N GLU A 66 9.79 -16.19 18.35
CA GLU A 66 10.47 -16.84 19.46
C GLU A 66 9.89 -16.33 20.79
N LYS A 67 9.83 -17.19 21.82
CA LYS A 67 9.28 -16.84 23.14
C LYS A 67 10.20 -15.90 23.95
N LEU A 68 11.39 -15.62 23.45
CA LEU A 68 12.30 -14.64 24.02
C LEU A 68 11.93 -13.24 23.52
N GLU A 69 11.96 -12.28 24.43
CA GLU A 69 11.66 -10.84 24.30
C GLU A 69 12.58 -10.07 23.32
N ILE A 70 13.04 -10.71 22.24
CA ILE A 70 13.87 -10.09 21.23
C ILE A 70 13.08 -10.11 19.92
N GLU A 71 12.67 -8.92 19.49
CA GLU A 71 11.89 -8.63 18.28
C GLU A 71 12.77 -8.75 17.03
N TYR A 72 13.39 -9.92 16.83
CA TYR A 72 13.98 -10.30 15.54
C TYR A 72 13.18 -11.48 15.00
N THR A 73 12.55 -11.30 13.84
CA THR A 73 12.04 -12.41 13.04
C THR A 73 13.25 -13.22 12.59
N PRO A 74 13.48 -14.45 13.07
CA PRO A 74 14.65 -15.20 12.64
C PRO A 74 14.56 -15.46 11.15
N ALA A 75 15.67 -15.23 10.45
CA ALA A 75 15.78 -15.45 9.02
C ALA A 75 15.41 -16.92 8.70
N ILE A 76 14.42 -17.09 7.83
CA ILE A 76 14.04 -18.42 7.33
C ILE A 76 15.16 -18.88 6.40
N PHE A 77 15.80 -20.00 6.74
CA PHE A 77 16.88 -20.55 5.93
C PHE A 77 16.35 -21.13 4.60
N ARG A 78 17.16 -21.07 3.55
CA ARG A 78 16.81 -21.59 2.20
C ARG A 78 16.30 -23.03 2.20
N GLU A 79 16.81 -23.88 3.10
CA GLU A 79 16.34 -25.27 3.22
C GLU A 79 14.92 -25.38 3.80
N GLN A 80 14.54 -24.49 4.71
CA GLN A 80 13.18 -24.43 5.26
C GLN A 80 12.19 -23.94 4.20
N ILE A 81 12.59 -22.95 3.40
CA ILE A 81 11.83 -22.48 2.23
C ILE A 81 11.58 -23.62 1.25
N ARG A 82 12.61 -24.45 0.95
CA ARG A 82 12.43 -25.63 0.09
C ARG A 82 11.44 -26.63 0.67
N GLN A 83 11.47 -26.87 1.98
CA GLN A 83 10.49 -27.75 2.64
C GLN A 83 9.08 -27.19 2.54
N LEU A 84 8.90 -25.88 2.75
CA LEU A 84 7.61 -25.20 2.61
C LEU A 84 7.08 -25.29 1.17
N ARG A 85 7.93 -25.09 0.16
CA ARG A 85 7.55 -25.25 -1.26
C ARG A 85 7.12 -26.68 -1.62
N GLN A 86 7.55 -27.69 -0.86
CA GLN A 86 7.14 -29.09 -1.06
C GLN A 86 5.84 -29.45 -0.31
N ALA A 87 5.34 -28.57 0.56
CA ALA A 87 4.12 -28.82 1.32
C ALA A 87 2.89 -28.75 0.41
N LYS A 88 2.05 -29.80 0.42
CA LYS A 88 0.82 -29.86 -0.38
C LYS A 88 -0.26 -28.84 0.03
N SER A 89 -0.12 -28.22 1.19
CA SER A 89 -1.05 -27.22 1.73
C SER A 89 -0.75 -25.80 1.26
N ILE A 90 0.38 -25.56 0.59
CA ILE A 90 0.80 -24.24 0.11
C ILE A 90 0.67 -24.24 -1.41
N GLU A 91 -0.15 -23.32 -1.94
CA GLU A 91 -0.37 -23.19 -3.39
C GLU A 91 0.80 -22.48 -4.06
N GLU A 92 1.24 -21.36 -3.48
CA GLU A 92 2.35 -20.55 -3.97
C GLU A 92 3.07 -19.89 -2.80
N LEU A 93 4.39 -19.74 -2.91
CA LEU A 93 5.24 -19.10 -1.92
C LEU A 93 5.96 -17.92 -2.57
N ILE A 94 5.99 -16.79 -1.87
CA ILE A 94 6.81 -15.65 -2.21
C ILE A 94 7.78 -15.36 -1.07
N GLU A 95 8.94 -14.85 -1.43
CA GLU A 95 9.96 -14.40 -0.49
C GLU A 95 10.06 -12.89 -0.62
N MET A 96 10.11 -12.19 0.51
CA MET A 96 10.22 -10.75 0.57
C MET A 96 11.23 -10.39 1.65
N ASP A 97 12.13 -9.46 1.33
CA ASP A 97 13.16 -9.02 2.25
C ASP A 97 13.43 -7.53 2.06
N GLU A 98 13.30 -6.75 3.13
CA GLU A 98 13.38 -5.29 3.10
C GLU A 98 14.75 -4.84 3.61
N HIS A 99 15.46 -4.08 2.80
CA HIS A 99 16.79 -3.59 3.10
C HIS A 99 16.90 -2.10 2.78
N PRO A 100 17.31 -1.26 3.74
CA PRO A 100 17.67 0.11 3.42
C PRO A 100 18.96 0.11 2.60
N GLU A 101 18.90 0.64 1.38
CA GLU A 101 20.06 0.83 0.52
C GLU A 101 20.32 2.31 0.26
N ALA A 102 21.60 2.67 0.15
CA ALA A 102 21.99 4.02 -0.21
C ALA A 102 21.98 4.19 -1.74
N GLU A 103 21.05 5.00 -2.24
CA GLU A 103 21.01 5.36 -3.65
C GLU A 103 21.97 6.52 -3.93
N THR A 104 22.97 6.30 -4.77
CA THR A 104 24.03 7.30 -5.08
C THR A 104 23.86 7.97 -6.44
N THR A 105 22.90 7.53 -7.26
CA THR A 105 22.72 7.99 -8.65
C THR A 105 22.37 9.49 -8.75
N SER A 106 21.81 10.09 -7.70
CA SER A 106 21.39 11.49 -7.70
C SER A 106 22.52 12.50 -7.41
N GLY A 107 23.72 11.99 -7.10
CA GLY A 107 24.90 12.74 -6.64
C GLY A 107 24.95 12.97 -5.13
N VAL A 108 23.82 12.83 -4.44
CA VAL A 108 23.72 12.82 -2.97
C VAL A 108 23.21 11.44 -2.55
N PRO A 109 23.92 10.70 -1.68
CA PRO A 109 23.42 9.46 -1.14
C PRO A 109 22.08 9.69 -0.43
N GLN A 110 21.05 8.98 -0.86
CA GLN A 110 19.75 8.97 -0.22
C GLN A 110 19.42 7.55 0.20
N ASP A 111 19.08 7.36 1.47
CA ASP A 111 18.56 6.08 1.93
C ASP A 111 17.19 5.83 1.27
N VAL A 112 17.08 4.69 0.61
CA VAL A 112 15.87 4.20 -0.01
C VAL A 112 15.60 2.79 0.50
N ASP A 113 14.35 2.53 0.87
CA ASP A 113 13.94 1.18 1.24
C ASP A 113 13.79 0.36 -0.03
N VAL A 114 14.61 -0.70 -0.13
CA VAL A 114 14.60 -1.64 -1.25
C VAL A 114 13.97 -2.94 -0.78
N LEU A 115 12.95 -3.38 -1.51
CA LEU A 115 12.25 -4.62 -1.24
C LEU A 115 12.70 -5.67 -2.25
N PHE A 116 13.51 -6.63 -1.80
CA PHE A 116 13.85 -7.82 -2.56
C PHE A 116 12.67 -8.77 -2.54
N MET A 117 12.31 -9.30 -3.70
CA MET A 117 11.16 -10.19 -3.86
C MET A 117 11.51 -11.37 -4.75
N SER A 118 10.89 -12.52 -4.52
CA SER A 118 10.97 -13.65 -5.44
C SER A 118 10.37 -13.31 -6.81
N GLY A 119 10.88 -13.92 -7.88
CA GLY A 119 10.50 -13.58 -9.27
C GLY A 119 9.00 -13.78 -9.61
N ASN A 120 8.27 -14.54 -8.80
CA ASN A 120 6.82 -14.75 -8.93
C ASN A 120 5.96 -13.73 -8.17
N ALA A 121 6.55 -12.82 -7.37
CA ALA A 121 5.78 -12.00 -6.43
C ALA A 121 4.69 -11.12 -7.08
N PHE A 122 4.99 -10.47 -8.21
CA PHE A 122 3.98 -9.66 -8.91
C PHE A 122 2.85 -10.49 -9.53
N GLN A 123 3.12 -11.74 -9.93
CA GLN A 123 2.10 -12.66 -10.43
C GLN A 123 1.21 -13.15 -9.28
N PHE A 124 1.81 -13.46 -8.14
CA PHE A 124 1.13 -13.84 -6.90
C PHE A 124 0.15 -12.74 -6.44
N PHE A 125 0.62 -11.50 -6.33
CA PHE A 125 -0.24 -10.38 -5.93
C PHE A 125 -1.23 -9.94 -7.03
N GLY A 126 -1.00 -10.35 -8.28
CA GLY A 126 -1.82 -9.95 -9.43
C GLY A 126 -1.71 -8.46 -9.77
N VAL A 127 -0.59 -7.82 -9.43
CA VAL A 127 -0.38 -6.39 -9.65
C VAL A 127 0.33 -6.18 -10.99
N PRO A 128 -0.33 -5.58 -12.00
CA PRO A 128 0.29 -5.32 -13.28
C PRO A 128 1.25 -4.11 -13.20
N ALA A 129 2.21 -4.07 -14.11
CA ALA A 129 3.04 -2.88 -14.29
C ALA A 129 2.19 -1.71 -14.84
N PHE A 130 2.30 -0.52 -14.24
CA PHE A 130 1.65 0.68 -14.78
C PHE A 130 2.30 1.12 -16.10
N LEU A 131 3.62 1.00 -16.19
CA LEU A 131 4.44 1.20 -17.38
C LEU A 131 5.42 0.01 -17.46
N GLY A 132 6.03 -0.25 -18.62
CA GLY A 132 7.12 -1.23 -18.71
C GLY A 132 6.72 -2.69 -18.44
N ARG A 133 7.60 -3.42 -17.73
CA ARG A 133 7.43 -4.83 -17.36
C ARG A 133 7.70 -5.02 -15.87
N ILE A 134 6.99 -5.95 -15.25
CA ILE A 134 7.35 -6.53 -13.95
C ILE A 134 8.48 -7.56 -14.13
N PHE A 135 9.19 -7.89 -13.05
CA PHE A 135 10.05 -9.07 -13.05
C PHE A 135 9.21 -10.35 -13.15
N LEU A 136 9.78 -11.36 -13.80
CA LEU A 136 9.17 -12.67 -14.04
C LEU A 136 9.94 -13.76 -13.28
N PRO A 137 9.34 -14.95 -13.06
CA PRO A 137 10.07 -16.08 -12.47
C PRO A 137 11.35 -16.45 -13.23
N SER A 138 11.39 -16.18 -14.54
CA SER A 138 12.58 -16.37 -15.39
C SER A 138 13.72 -15.39 -15.11
N ASP A 139 13.44 -14.23 -14.50
CA ASP A 139 14.45 -13.22 -14.17
C ASP A 139 15.19 -13.58 -12.87
N ALA A 140 14.62 -14.42 -12.00
CA ALA A 140 15.24 -14.89 -10.76
C ALA A 140 15.10 -16.41 -10.56
N PRO A 141 15.79 -17.26 -11.35
CA PRO A 141 15.75 -18.70 -11.19
C PRO A 141 16.48 -19.15 -9.91
N ASP A 142 15.97 -20.15 -9.21
CA ASP A 142 16.53 -20.63 -7.92
C ASP A 142 17.99 -21.12 -7.98
N ASN A 143 18.50 -21.44 -9.17
CA ASN A 143 19.78 -22.09 -9.41
C ASN A 143 20.76 -21.28 -10.27
N LEU A 144 20.40 -20.06 -10.64
CA LEU A 144 21.18 -19.19 -11.52
C LEU A 144 21.34 -17.81 -10.88
N THR A 145 22.32 -17.05 -11.35
CA THR A 145 22.45 -15.65 -10.97
C THR A 145 21.23 -14.88 -11.48
N PRO A 146 20.48 -14.19 -10.60
CA PRO A 146 19.32 -13.41 -11.01
C PRO A 146 19.73 -12.26 -11.94
N GLN A 147 18.84 -11.90 -12.85
CA GLN A 147 19.01 -10.72 -13.68
C GLN A 147 18.83 -9.45 -12.83
N PRO A 148 19.62 -8.39 -13.04
CA PRO A 148 19.51 -7.14 -12.31
C PRO A 148 18.30 -6.35 -12.82
N VAL A 149 17.11 -6.75 -12.40
CA VAL A 149 15.84 -6.08 -12.71
C VAL A 149 15.36 -5.38 -11.45
N VAL A 150 15.02 -4.10 -11.57
CA VAL A 150 14.46 -3.28 -10.49
C VAL A 150 13.09 -2.81 -10.92
N VAL A 151 12.15 -2.81 -9.97
CA VAL A 151 10.84 -2.16 -10.12
C VAL A 151 10.74 -1.04 -9.07
N LEU A 152 10.48 0.19 -9.49
CA LEU A 152 10.32 1.37 -8.68
C LEU A 152 8.84 1.58 -8.33
N SER A 153 8.64 2.14 -7.15
CA SER A 153 7.30 2.61 -6.79
C SER A 153 6.94 3.85 -7.59
N TYR A 154 5.65 3.99 -7.90
CA TYR A 154 5.13 5.16 -8.61
C TYR A 154 5.49 6.49 -7.90
N GLN A 155 5.42 6.49 -6.57
CA GLN A 155 5.77 7.66 -5.75
C GLN A 155 7.24 8.04 -5.91
N TYR A 156 8.14 7.05 -5.90
CA TYR A 156 9.56 7.26 -6.12
C TYR A 156 9.83 7.81 -7.53
N TRP A 157 9.21 7.21 -8.55
CA TRP A 157 9.31 7.68 -9.94
C TRP A 157 8.81 9.13 -10.12
N GLN A 158 7.67 9.50 -9.54
CA GLN A 158 7.14 10.86 -9.57
C GLN A 158 8.08 11.86 -8.88
N LYS A 159 8.57 11.53 -7.67
CA LYS A 159 9.50 12.40 -6.93
C LYS A 159 10.77 12.65 -7.73
N ARG A 160 11.31 11.60 -8.36
CA ARG A 160 12.52 11.66 -9.18
C ARG A 160 12.34 12.44 -10.49
N SER A 161 11.25 12.22 -11.21
CA SER A 161 10.97 12.96 -12.45
C SER A 161 10.77 14.46 -12.20
N ASN A 162 10.12 14.83 -11.10
CA ASN A 162 10.00 16.23 -10.66
C ASN A 162 11.37 16.85 -10.32
N LEU A 163 12.27 16.09 -9.69
CA LEU A 163 13.65 16.53 -9.43
C LEU A 163 14.46 16.72 -10.72
N ALA A 164 14.32 15.80 -11.68
CA ALA A 164 14.98 15.90 -12.99
C ALA A 164 14.51 17.14 -13.77
N ARG A 165 13.21 17.45 -13.73
CA ARG A 165 12.65 18.64 -14.39
C ARG A 165 13.16 19.95 -13.80
N ARG A 166 13.41 20.00 -12.47
CA ARG A 166 14.02 21.17 -11.81
C ARG A 166 15.49 21.36 -12.19
N ARG A 167 16.24 20.28 -12.40
CA ARG A 167 17.65 20.34 -12.84
C ARG A 167 17.81 20.66 -14.33
N SER A 168 16.78 20.42 -15.16
CA SER A 168 16.79 20.79 -16.58
C SER A 168 16.77 22.31 -16.85
N GLY A 169 16.67 23.16 -15.81
CA GLY A 169 16.93 24.60 -15.90
C GLY A 169 18.42 24.98 -15.77
N SER A 170 19.29 24.01 -15.45
CA SER A 170 20.75 24.20 -15.36
C SER A 170 21.43 23.18 -16.26
N SER A 171 21.90 23.63 -17.43
CA SER A 171 22.69 22.85 -18.37
C SER A 171 23.92 22.23 -17.70
N GLY A 172 24.01 20.90 -17.69
CA GLY A 172 25.19 20.15 -17.25
C GLY A 172 25.09 18.68 -17.66
N GLN A 173 26.01 18.24 -18.52
CA GLN A 173 26.15 16.87 -19.04
C GLN A 173 26.49 15.86 -17.94
N THR A 174 25.79 14.71 -17.94
CA THR A 174 26.28 13.39 -17.51
C THR A 174 25.39 12.37 -18.24
N GLY A 175 25.89 11.47 -19.09
CA GLY A 175 26.91 10.46 -18.82
C GLY A 175 26.17 9.12 -18.76
N ASP A 176 26.26 8.41 -19.87
CA ASP A 176 25.56 7.19 -20.25
C ASP A 176 25.81 6.02 -19.27
N SER A 177 24.75 5.49 -18.63
CA SER A 177 24.70 4.09 -18.19
C SER A 177 23.26 3.65 -17.83
N LYS A 178 22.59 3.15 -18.86
CA LYS A 178 21.66 2.02 -18.90
C LYS A 178 21.13 1.50 -17.54
N SER A 179 19.89 1.84 -17.21
CA SER A 179 18.84 0.86 -16.88
C SER A 179 17.47 1.54 -16.85
N CYS A 180 16.70 1.27 -17.90
CA CYS A 180 15.24 1.30 -17.95
C CYS A 180 14.70 0.16 -17.05
N ILE A 181 13.52 0.14 -16.45
CA ILE A 181 12.29 0.96 -16.48
C ILE A 181 11.44 0.41 -15.32
N CYS A 182 10.64 1.32 -14.76
CA CYS A 182 9.57 1.12 -13.78
C CYS A 182 10.01 0.91 -12.38
#